data_AF-A0A0R2RI41-F1
#
_entry.id   AF-A0A0R2RI41-F1
#
_cell.length_a   1.000
_cell.length_b   1.000
_cell.length_c   1.000
_cell.angle_alpha   90.00
_cell.angle_beta   90.00
_cell.angle_gamma   90.00
#
_symmetry.space_group_name_H-M   'P 1'
#
loop_
_entity.id
_entity.type
_entity.pdbx_description
1 polymer ?
#
loop_
_entity_poly.entity_id
_entity_poly.type
_entity_poly.pdbx_seq_one_letter_code
_entity_poly.pdbx_strand_id
1 'polypeptide(L)'
;MKALVIAGPTSTPLDQARSILNHSTGQTGVLVTDQLQSSGFSTELWLGQGANYPLPPHLSFKHRFFTLADLIGLIGQTDLTHFHAILLPAALPDYEFDQATDANHQPLESRKWPGSLPSIHIQLRPCSRILPLLRQKAPQAKIVGWKWEASRTPQEAL
;
A
#
# COMPACT_ATOMS: atom_id res chain seq x y z
N MET A 1 -10.58 -22.71 3.66
CA MET A 1 -9.30 -21.97 3.77
C MET A 1 -9.58 -20.48 3.84
N LYS A 2 -8.77 -19.73 4.60
CA LYS A 2 -8.94 -18.27 4.76
C LYS A 2 -7.78 -17.50 4.13
N ALA A 3 -8.08 -16.49 3.31
CA ALA A 3 -7.09 -15.70 2.57
C ALA A 3 -7.22 -14.21 2.87
N LEU A 4 -6.09 -13.52 2.97
CA LEU A 4 -6.01 -12.07 3.06
C LEU A 4 -5.53 -11.50 1.73
N VAL A 5 -6.23 -10.51 1.19
CA VAL A 5 -5.80 -9.73 0.03
C VAL A 5 -5.55 -8.29 0.49
N ILE A 6 -4.31 -7.81 0.33
CA ILE A 6 -3.91 -6.43 0.66
C ILE A 6 -3.66 -5.71 -0.67
N ALA A 7 -4.52 -4.76 -1.02
CA ALA A 7 -4.60 -4.20 -2.36
C ALA A 7 -4.78 -2.68 -2.39
N GLY A 8 -4.67 -2.10 -3.59
CA GLY A 8 -4.93 -0.68 -3.82
C GLY A 8 -3.68 0.20 -3.65
N PRO A 9 -3.83 1.51 -3.83
CA PRO A 9 -2.74 2.46 -3.75
C PRO A 9 -2.46 2.87 -2.30
N THR A 10 -1.21 3.22 -2.04
CA THR A 10 -0.75 3.82 -0.79
C THR A 10 -0.21 5.23 -1.09
N SER A 11 -0.32 6.12 -0.11
CA SER A 11 0.17 7.50 -0.16
C SER A 11 1.27 7.74 0.87
N THR A 12 2.23 8.58 0.49
CA THR A 12 3.22 9.20 1.37
C THR A 12 2.82 10.66 1.60
N PRO A 13 2.23 11.00 2.77
CA PRO A 13 1.81 12.36 3.08
C PRO A 13 3.01 13.32 3.11
N LEU A 14 2.81 14.54 2.58
CA LEU A 14 3.80 15.61 2.58
C LEU A 14 3.40 16.73 3.54
N ASP A 15 2.13 17.15 3.49
CA ASP A 15 1.50 18.07 4.43
C ASP A 15 -0.01 17.77 4.52
N GLN A 16 -0.83 18.65 5.10
CA GLN A 16 -2.28 18.41 5.21
C GLN A 16 -3.05 18.43 3.88
N ALA A 17 -2.43 18.87 2.78
CA ALA A 17 -3.08 19.02 1.48
C ALA A 17 -2.49 18.12 0.39
N ARG A 18 -1.27 17.61 0.58
CA ARG A 18 -0.48 16.94 -0.48
C ARG A 18 0.09 15.61 -0.02
N SER A 19 0.17 14.69 -0.97
CA SER A 19 0.83 13.40 -0.82
C SER A 19 1.50 12.98 -2.12
N ILE A 20 2.55 12.16 -2.04
CA ILE A 20 3.05 11.36 -3.16
C ILE A 20 2.24 10.07 -3.20
N LEU A 21 1.69 9.72 -4.36
CA LEU A 21 0.79 8.57 -4.52
C LEU A 21 1.37 7.55 -5.49
N ASN A 22 1.30 6.27 -5.13
CA ASN A 22 1.51 5.20 -6.08
C ASN A 22 0.25 4.96 -6.91
N HIS A 23 0.38 4.97 -8.22
CA HIS A 23 -0.76 4.74 -9.13
C HIS A 23 -1.23 3.27 -9.04
N SER A 24 -2.43 3.08 -8.50
CA SER A 24 -3.14 1.81 -8.53
C SER A 24 -4.62 2.04 -8.36
N THR A 25 -5.44 1.44 -9.21
CA THR A 25 -6.90 1.50 -9.10
C THR A 25 -7.44 0.54 -8.04
N GLY A 26 -6.63 -0.44 -7.62
CA GLY A 26 -7.05 -1.58 -6.78
C GLY A 26 -7.67 -2.74 -7.56
N GLN A 27 -7.82 -2.62 -8.89
CA GLN A 27 -8.48 -3.61 -9.74
C GLN A 27 -7.98 -5.04 -9.53
N THR A 28 -6.65 -5.25 -9.56
CA THR A 28 -6.05 -6.58 -9.37
C THR A 28 -6.49 -7.22 -8.06
N GLY A 29 -6.48 -6.47 -6.96
CA GLY A 29 -6.89 -6.99 -5.67
C GLY A 29 -8.37 -7.33 -5.61
N VAL A 30 -9.23 -6.47 -6.16
CA VAL A 30 -10.68 -6.72 -6.20
C VAL A 30 -11.00 -7.99 -7.00
N LEU A 31 -10.43 -8.14 -8.19
CA LEU A 31 -10.64 -9.33 -9.04
C LEU A 31 -10.09 -10.61 -8.39
N VAL A 32 -8.93 -10.52 -7.75
CA VAL A 32 -8.34 -11.66 -7.02
C VAL A 32 -9.22 -12.06 -5.83
N THR A 33 -9.73 -11.09 -5.06
CA THR A 33 -10.67 -11.36 -3.96
C THR A 33 -11.94 -12.04 -4.47
N ASP A 34 -12.53 -11.52 -5.55
CA ASP A 34 -13.74 -12.08 -6.16
C ASP A 34 -13.55 -13.55 -6.58
N GLN A 35 -12.45 -13.81 -7.29
CA GLN A 35 -12.12 -15.15 -7.75
C GLN A 35 -11.89 -16.12 -6.57
N LEU A 36 -11.23 -15.66 -5.50
CA LEU A 36 -11.01 -16.48 -4.31
C LEU A 36 -12.33 -16.83 -3.62
N GLN A 37 -13.24 -15.87 -3.44
CA GLN A 37 -14.57 -16.14 -2.87
C GLN A 37 -15.37 -17.11 -3.72
N SER A 38 -15.38 -16.89 -5.04
CA SER A 38 -16.06 -17.77 -6.01
C SER A 38 -15.50 -19.19 -6.01
N SER A 39 -14.23 -19.36 -5.59
CA SER A 39 -13.57 -20.65 -5.45
C SER A 39 -13.75 -21.27 -4.05
N GLY A 40 -14.59 -20.70 -3.19
CA GLY A 40 -14.91 -21.23 -1.85
C GLY A 40 -13.94 -20.81 -0.73
N PHE A 41 -13.06 -19.82 -0.97
CA PHE A 41 -12.23 -19.27 0.10
C PHE A 41 -13.01 -18.25 0.93
N SER A 42 -12.81 -18.27 2.25
CA SER A 42 -13.15 -17.13 3.10
C SER A 42 -12.09 -16.06 2.90
N THR A 43 -12.46 -14.85 2.48
CA THR A 43 -11.49 -13.79 2.18
C THR A 43 -11.68 -12.57 3.05
N GLU A 44 -10.57 -11.94 3.43
CA GLU A 44 -10.58 -10.55 3.88
C GLU A 44 -9.85 -9.69 2.85
N LEU A 45 -10.43 -8.53 2.53
CA LEU A 45 -9.84 -7.54 1.64
C LEU A 45 -9.45 -6.30 2.46
N TRP A 46 -8.17 -5.94 2.45
CA TRP A 46 -7.68 -4.66 2.95
C TRP A 46 -7.38 -3.79 1.75
N LEU A 47 -8.02 -2.63 1.66
CA LEU A 47 -8.02 -1.82 0.44
C LEU A 47 -7.51 -0.40 0.69
N GLY A 48 -6.50 0.01 -0.07
CA GLY A 48 -5.95 1.36 -0.06
C GLY A 48 -7.05 2.42 -0.25
N GLN A 49 -6.97 3.52 0.50
CA GLN A 49 -8.02 4.53 0.52
C GLN A 49 -8.21 5.22 -0.84
N GLY A 50 -7.15 5.33 -1.65
CA GLY A 50 -7.21 5.89 -3.00
C GLY A 50 -7.74 4.93 -4.08
N ALA A 51 -8.10 3.68 -3.75
CA ALA A 51 -8.63 2.74 -4.74
C ALA A 51 -9.94 3.26 -5.33
N ASN A 52 -10.06 3.21 -6.65
CA ASN A 52 -11.20 3.72 -7.42
C ASN A 52 -11.82 2.68 -8.36
N TYR A 53 -11.29 1.46 -8.40
CA TYR A 53 -11.95 0.35 -9.09
C TYR A 53 -13.23 -0.02 -8.34
N PRO A 54 -14.38 -0.13 -9.04
CA PRO A 54 -15.65 -0.46 -8.39
C PRO A 54 -15.60 -1.79 -7.65
N LEU A 55 -16.14 -1.82 -6.42
CA LEU A 55 -16.35 -3.07 -5.69
C LEU A 55 -17.68 -3.69 -6.15
N PRO A 56 -17.67 -4.97 -6.59
CA PRO A 56 -18.90 -5.72 -6.79
C PRO A 56 -19.77 -5.74 -5.51
N PRO A 57 -21.11 -5.77 -5.61
CA PRO A 57 -22.01 -5.66 -4.45
C PRO A 57 -21.81 -6.73 -3.37
N HIS A 58 -21.36 -7.93 -3.74
CA HIS A 58 -21.09 -9.03 -2.81
C HIS A 58 -19.72 -8.93 -2.14
N LEU A 59 -18.84 -8.06 -2.62
CA LEU A 59 -17.54 -7.81 -2.01
C LEU A 59 -17.57 -6.61 -1.06
N SER A 60 -16.86 -6.75 0.04
CA SER A 60 -16.60 -5.65 0.97
C SER A 60 -15.13 -5.70 1.41
N PHE A 61 -14.59 -4.53 1.74
CA PHE A 61 -13.31 -4.44 2.42
C PHE A 61 -13.52 -4.60 3.93
N LYS A 62 -12.57 -5.28 4.59
CA LYS A 62 -12.49 -5.37 6.04
C LYS A 62 -11.82 -4.13 6.65
N HIS A 63 -10.76 -3.66 6.01
CA HIS A 63 -10.00 -2.49 6.45
C HIS A 63 -9.65 -1.57 5.26
N ARG A 64 -9.51 -0.27 5.56
CA ARG A 64 -8.91 0.72 4.67
C ARG A 64 -7.60 1.20 5.30
N PHE A 65 -6.63 1.52 4.45
CA PHE A 65 -5.37 2.14 4.86
C PHE A 65 -5.01 3.23 3.85
N PHE A 66 -4.36 4.30 4.31
CA PHE A 66 -3.93 5.39 3.42
C PHE A 66 -2.40 5.37 3.25
N THR A 67 -1.67 5.13 4.33
CA THR A 67 -0.21 5.15 4.38
C THR A 67 0.41 3.77 4.62
N LEU A 68 1.72 3.65 4.42
CA LEU A 68 2.45 2.44 4.80
C LEU A 68 2.42 2.22 6.32
N ALA A 69 2.45 3.30 7.11
CA ALA A 69 2.35 3.22 8.57
C ALA A 69 1.00 2.67 9.02
N ASP A 70 -0.10 3.07 8.37
CA ASP A 70 -1.43 2.51 8.65
C ASP A 70 -1.44 1.00 8.40
N LEU A 71 -0.87 0.56 7.27
CA LEU A 71 -0.79 -0.86 6.93
C LEU A 71 0.08 -1.64 7.93
N ILE A 72 1.23 -1.10 8.33
CA ILE A 72 2.07 -1.70 9.38
C ILE A 72 1.30 -1.81 10.69
N GLY A 73 0.53 -0.78 11.05
CA GLY A 73 -0.36 -0.78 12.21
C GLY A 73 -1.41 -1.90 12.14
N LEU A 74 -2.09 -2.04 10.99
CA LEU A 74 -3.06 -3.12 10.75
C LEU A 74 -2.42 -4.50 10.87
N ILE A 75 -1.24 -4.70 10.27
CA ILE A 75 -0.47 -5.95 10.38
C ILE A 75 -0.06 -6.22 11.84
N GLY A 76 0.29 -5.17 12.60
CA GLY A 76 0.70 -5.27 14.00
C GLY A 76 -0.45 -5.67 14.94
N GLN A 77 -1.65 -5.15 14.68
CA GLN A 77 -2.84 -5.30 15.52
C GLN A 77 -3.71 -6.51 15.16
N THR A 78 -3.56 -7.04 13.94
CA THR A 78 -4.31 -8.21 13.50
C THR A 78 -3.53 -9.48 13.78
N ASP A 79 -4.18 -10.49 14.37
CA ASP A 79 -3.63 -11.84 14.38
C ASP A 79 -3.67 -12.40 12.96
N LEU A 80 -2.52 -12.51 12.29
CA LEU A 80 -2.44 -13.03 10.93
C LEU A 80 -2.28 -14.56 10.86
N THR A 81 -2.17 -15.25 12.00
CA THR A 81 -1.86 -16.69 12.03
C THR A 81 -3.00 -17.57 11.51
N HIS A 82 -4.24 -17.06 11.48
CA HIS A 82 -5.40 -17.77 10.97
C HIS A 82 -5.54 -17.71 9.44
N PHE A 83 -4.74 -16.88 8.75
CA PHE A 83 -4.71 -16.84 7.29
C PHE A 83 -3.84 -17.96 6.74
N HIS A 84 -4.36 -18.66 5.75
CA HIS A 84 -3.66 -19.72 5.03
C HIS A 84 -2.87 -19.16 3.85
N ALA A 85 -3.35 -18.04 3.28
CA ALA A 85 -2.68 -17.32 2.22
C ALA A 85 -2.80 -15.80 2.43
N ILE A 86 -1.75 -15.07 2.09
CA ILE A 86 -1.71 -13.60 2.07
C ILE A 86 -1.22 -13.17 0.69
N LEU A 87 -2.02 -12.38 0.00
CA LEU A 87 -1.77 -11.89 -1.35
C LEU A 87 -1.58 -10.37 -1.26
N LEU A 88 -0.44 -9.86 -1.74
CA LEU A 88 -0.06 -8.45 -1.63
C LEU A 88 0.07 -7.79 -3.02
N PRO A 89 -1.04 -7.54 -3.75
CA PRO A 89 -1.05 -6.72 -4.96
C PRO A 89 -1.11 -5.20 -4.70
N ALA A 90 -1.01 -4.74 -3.45
CA ALA A 90 -0.99 -3.31 -3.13
C ALA A 90 0.23 -2.60 -3.73
N ALA A 91 0.02 -1.39 -4.23
CA ALA A 91 1.10 -0.52 -4.71
C ALA A 91 1.68 0.27 -3.52
N LEU A 92 2.65 -0.35 -2.85
CA LEU A 92 3.34 0.22 -1.69
C LEU A 92 4.45 1.18 -2.13
N PRO A 93 4.71 2.27 -1.37
CA PRO A 93 5.80 3.18 -1.69
C PRO A 93 7.15 2.53 -1.37
N ASP A 94 8.14 2.78 -2.23
CA ASP A 94 9.53 2.43 -1.95
C ASP A 94 10.21 3.49 -1.06
N TYR A 95 9.65 4.70 -1.02
CA TYR A 95 10.18 5.85 -0.29
C TYR A 95 9.10 6.57 0.52
N GLU A 96 9.45 7.00 1.72
CA GLU A 96 8.64 7.84 2.59
C GLU A 96 9.22 9.25 2.73
N PHE A 97 8.38 10.19 3.17
CA PHE A 97 8.77 11.57 3.42
C PHE A 97 9.78 11.65 4.57
N ASP A 98 10.83 12.44 4.37
CA ASP A 98 11.86 12.70 5.39
C ASP A 98 11.82 14.17 5.81
N GLN A 99 12.06 15.09 4.88
CA GLN A 99 12.03 16.53 5.13
C GLN A 99 11.71 17.32 3.85
N ALA A 100 11.31 18.58 4.02
CA ALA A 100 11.17 19.52 2.93
C ALA A 100 11.81 20.86 3.28
N THR A 101 12.35 21.54 2.27
CA THR A 101 12.92 22.89 2.40
C THR A 101 12.44 23.82 1.29
N ASP A 102 12.50 25.13 1.52
CA ASP A 102 12.31 26.14 0.49
C ASP A 102 13.57 26.35 -0.37
N ALA A 103 13.52 27.32 -1.29
CA ALA A 103 14.63 27.69 -2.17
C ALA A 103 15.90 28.18 -1.41
N ASN A 104 15.76 28.63 -0.16
CA ASN A 104 16.85 29.09 0.69
C ASN A 104 17.30 28.01 1.68
N HIS A 105 16.89 26.75 1.48
CA HIS A 105 17.16 25.61 2.36
C HIS A 105 16.56 25.74 3.76
N GLN A 106 15.54 26.56 3.95
CA GLN A 106 14.84 26.65 5.23
C GLN A 106 13.83 25.50 5.37
N PRO A 107 13.80 24.78 6.50
CA PRO A 107 12.85 23.70 6.75
C PRO A 107 11.39 24.15 6.64
N LEU A 108 10.56 23.31 6.02
CA LEU A 108 9.12 23.51 5.90
C LEU A 108 8.37 22.66 6.94
N GLU A 109 8.11 23.23 8.11
CA GLU A 109 7.42 22.55 9.23
C GLU A 109 5.91 22.84 9.30
N SER A 110 5.41 23.68 8.39
CA SER A 110 4.01 24.12 8.42
C SER A 110 3.03 23.00 8.05
N ARG A 111 1.84 23.02 8.68
CA ARG A 111 0.71 22.11 8.34
C ARG A 111 0.32 22.16 6.85
N LYS A 112 0.60 23.28 6.18
CA LYS A 112 0.38 23.47 4.75
C LYS A 112 1.48 24.38 4.20
N TRP A 113 2.33 23.88 3.31
CA TRP A 113 3.41 24.71 2.77
C TRP A 113 2.85 25.81 1.84
N PRO A 114 3.32 27.07 1.95
CA PRO A 114 2.76 28.19 1.19
C PRO A 114 2.86 28.00 -0.32
N GLY A 115 1.78 28.34 -1.05
CA GLY A 115 1.75 28.30 -2.51
C GLY A 115 2.53 29.43 -3.19
N SER A 116 2.99 30.42 -2.44
CA SER A 116 3.81 31.54 -2.91
C SER A 116 5.31 31.23 -2.92
N LEU A 117 5.73 30.05 -2.43
CA LEU A 117 7.12 29.65 -2.46
C LEU A 117 7.57 29.43 -3.92
N PRO A 118 8.75 29.93 -4.33
CA PRO A 118 9.23 29.78 -5.70
C PRO A 118 9.60 28.32 -6.03
N SER A 119 10.07 27.55 -5.04
CA SER A 119 10.32 26.12 -5.15
C SER A 119 10.22 25.44 -3.78
N ILE A 120 10.04 24.12 -3.81
CA ILE A 120 10.07 23.23 -2.65
C ILE A 120 10.97 22.05 -2.99
N HIS A 121 11.94 21.76 -2.13
CA HIS A 121 12.81 20.59 -2.26
C HIS A 121 12.33 19.54 -1.27
N ILE A 122 12.07 18.32 -1.74
CA ILE A 122 11.60 17.21 -0.91
C ILE A 122 12.71 16.17 -0.83
N GLN A 123 13.08 15.81 0.39
CA GLN A 123 13.94 14.67 0.66
C GLN A 123 13.07 13.48 1.07
N LEU A 124 13.38 12.32 0.49
CA LEU A 124 12.72 11.06 0.77
C LEU A 124 13.73 10.05 1.29
N ARG A 125 13.28 9.11 2.12
CA ARG A 125 14.09 8.00 2.63
C ARG A 125 13.43 6.66 2.31
N PRO A 126 14.20 5.57 2.13
CA PRO A 126 13.62 4.26 1.82
C PRO A 126 12.63 3.77 2.88
N CYS A 127 11.54 3.16 2.43
CA CYS A 127 10.54 2.56 3.30
C CYS A 127 11.00 1.23 3.92
N SER A 128 10.36 0.86 5.03
CA SER A 128 10.45 -0.47 5.60
C SER A 128 9.82 -1.52 4.67
N ARG A 129 10.47 -2.68 4.54
CA ARG A 129 9.95 -3.79 3.72
C ARG A 129 8.81 -4.51 4.43
N ILE A 130 7.65 -4.64 3.78
CA ILE A 130 6.46 -5.30 4.35
C ILE A 130 6.51 -6.83 4.32
N LEU A 131 7.10 -7.43 3.28
CA LEU A 131 7.13 -8.89 3.15
C LEU A 131 7.80 -9.62 4.34
N PRO A 132 8.94 -9.15 4.88
CA PRO A 132 9.52 -9.72 6.10
C PRO A 132 8.58 -9.64 7.31
N LEU A 133 7.89 -8.51 7.49
CA LEU A 133 6.92 -8.32 8.57
C LEU A 133 5.73 -9.29 8.45
N LEU A 134 5.18 -9.45 7.23
CA LEU A 134 4.12 -10.42 6.97
C LEU A 134 4.57 -11.85 7.27
N ARG A 135 5.79 -12.23 6.85
CA ARG A 135 6.35 -13.56 7.15
C ARG A 135 6.52 -13.78 8.64
N GLN A 136 6.98 -12.77 9.38
CA GLN A 136 7.09 -12.85 10.84
C GLN A 136 5.72 -13.04 11.52
N LYS A 137 4.70 -12.32 11.06
CA LYS A 137 3.35 -12.34 11.66
C LYS A 137 2.49 -13.52 11.21
N ALA A 138 2.76 -14.09 10.04
CA ALA A 138 2.04 -15.22 9.47
C ALA A 138 3.01 -16.32 8.98
N PRO A 139 3.75 -16.97 9.91
CA PRO A 139 4.85 -17.87 9.56
C PRO A 139 4.41 -19.07 8.71
N GLN A 140 3.18 -19.54 8.89
CA GLN A 140 2.61 -20.70 8.18
C GLN A 140 1.85 -20.33 6.90
N ALA A 141 1.56 -19.05 6.68
CA ALA A 141 0.79 -18.62 5.52
C ALA A 141 1.63 -18.71 4.23
N LYS A 142 0.98 -19.07 3.12
CA LYS A 142 1.54 -18.85 1.79
C LYS A 142 1.47 -17.35 1.47
N ILE A 143 2.61 -16.69 1.30
CA ILE A 143 2.68 -15.26 0.98
C ILE A 143 2.99 -15.12 -0.50
N VAL A 144 2.15 -14.38 -1.22
CA VAL A 144 2.30 -14.08 -2.64
C VAL A 144 2.47 -12.58 -2.80
N GLY A 145 3.64 -12.15 -3.29
CA GLY A 145 3.94 -10.76 -3.60
C GLY A 145 3.72 -10.47 -5.09
N TRP A 146 3.39 -9.23 -5.40
CA TRP A 146 3.40 -8.72 -6.76
C TRP A 146 4.61 -7.83 -6.96
N LYS A 147 5.17 -7.92 -8.16
CA LYS A 147 6.23 -7.06 -8.62
C LYS A 147 5.76 -6.43 -9.92
N TRP A 148 5.71 -5.11 -9.95
CA TRP A 148 5.48 -4.34 -11.15
C TRP A 148 6.82 -3.80 -11.63
N GLU A 149 7.11 -3.98 -12.91
CA GLU A 149 8.30 -3.48 -13.57
C GLU A 149 7.89 -2.78 -14.86
N ALA A 150 8.55 -1.69 -15.19
CA ALA A 150 8.28 -0.92 -16.40
C ALA A 150 8.94 -1.55 -17.65
N SER A 151 9.91 -2.44 -17.45
CA SER A 151 10.65 -3.13 -18.50
C SER A 151 9.75 -4.11 -19.27
N ARG A 152 9.96 -4.17 -20.60
CA ARG A 152 9.07 -4.90 -21.53
C ARG A 152 9.40 -6.38 -21.66
N THR A 153 10.46 -6.87 -21.00
CA THR A 153 10.87 -8.28 -21.11
C THR A 153 10.89 -8.98 -19.76
N PRO A 154 10.38 -10.23 -19.67
CA PRO A 154 10.40 -11.02 -18.42
C PRO A 154 11.80 -11.27 -17.84
N GLN A 155 12.85 -11.24 -18.68
CA GLN A 155 14.23 -11.44 -18.26
C GLN A 155 14.80 -10.23 -17.50
N GLU A 156 14.25 -9.04 -17.67
CA GLU A 156 14.67 -7.82 -16.97
C GLU A 156 13.90 -7.62 -15.64
N ALA A 157 12.90 -8.46 -15.35
CA ALA A 157 12.00 -8.31 -14.20
C ALA A 157 12.27 -9.29 -13.04
N LEU A 158 13.24 -10.20 -13.19
CA LEU A 158 13.63 -11.24 -12.22
C LEU A 158 14.97 -10.89 -11.55
#